data_AF-A0A969EKW9-F1
#
_entry.id   AF-A0A969EKW9-F1
#
_cell.length_a   1.000
_cell.length_b   1.000
_cell.length_c   1.000
_cell.angle_alpha   90.00
_cell.angle_beta   90.00
_cell.angle_gamma   90.00
#
_symmetry.space_group_name_H-M   'P 1'
#
loop_
_entity.id
_entity.type
_entity.pdbx_description
1 polymer ?
#
loop_
_entity_poly.entity_id
_entity_poly.type
_entity_poly.pdbx_seq_one_letter_code
_entity_poly.pdbx_strand_id
1 'polypeptide(L)'
;RKNKIPTLGMLDIMAIVTCLVHGFGRIGCLMAGCCHGTPTDLMWGITFTNPVCQADPLNTPLHPTQLLESGYIFLVMTFLLLLKKKKAFDGQLFLLYLILYAFGRFFLEFLRGDSGRGFVWDGLLSNSQVIVLLIIPVAGYYYVKFSRRSKLLKK
;
A
#
# COMPACT_ATOMS: atom_id res chain seq x y z
N ARG A 1 -11.60 -14.51 23.05
CA ARG A 1 -10.43 -15.30 22.57
C ARG A 1 -10.74 -16.80 22.72
N LYS A 2 -11.44 -17.42 21.75
CA LYS A 2 -11.89 -18.82 21.87
C LYS A 2 -10.76 -19.84 21.60
N ASN A 3 -9.80 -19.48 20.73
CA ASN A 3 -8.76 -20.42 20.23
C ASN A 3 -7.33 -20.13 20.73
N LYS A 4 -7.11 -19.20 21.67
CA LYS A 4 -5.78 -18.80 22.22
C LYS A 4 -4.67 -18.52 21.18
N ILE A 5 -5.01 -18.23 19.93
CA ILE A 5 -4.03 -17.96 18.86
C ILE A 5 -3.25 -16.67 19.17
N PRO A 6 -1.92 -16.64 18.99
CA PRO A 6 -1.12 -15.43 19.15
C PRO A 6 -1.51 -14.41 18.07
N THR A 7 -2.32 -13.42 18.45
CA THR A 7 -2.92 -12.44 17.54
C THR A 7 -1.87 -11.64 16.76
N LEU A 8 -0.78 -11.24 17.41
CA LEU A 8 0.29 -10.47 16.76
C LEU A 8 1.07 -11.29 15.74
N GLY A 9 1.34 -12.58 16.03
CA GLY A 9 1.97 -13.48 15.07
C GLY A 9 1.08 -13.79 13.87
N MET A 10 -0.24 -13.86 14.08
CA MET A 10 -1.21 -13.98 13.00
C MET A 10 -1.21 -12.73 12.10
N LEU A 11 -1.19 -11.53 12.68
CA LEU A 11 -1.14 -10.27 11.92
C LEU A 11 0.13 -10.16 11.06
N ASP A 12 1.27 -10.65 11.52
CA ASP A 12 2.50 -10.69 10.73
C ASP A 12 2.36 -11.58 9.48
N ILE A 13 1.65 -12.71 9.58
CA ILE A 13 1.36 -13.58 8.44
C ILE A 13 0.39 -12.87 7.49
N MET A 14 -0.67 -12.28 8.04
CA MET A 14 -1.65 -11.54 7.26
C MET A 14 -1.00 -10.40 6.47
N ALA A 15 -0.04 -9.67 7.05
CA ALA A 15 0.65 -8.58 6.35
C ALA A 15 1.30 -9.04 5.04
N ILE A 16 1.97 -10.20 5.04
CA ILE A 16 2.60 -10.77 3.84
C ILE A 16 1.53 -11.22 2.83
N VAL A 17 0.50 -11.93 3.29
CA VAL A 17 -0.60 -12.40 2.43
C VAL A 17 -1.34 -11.23 1.79
N THR A 18 -1.59 -10.16 2.55
CA THR A 18 -2.22 -8.94 2.04
C THR A 18 -1.37 -8.30 0.93
N CYS A 19 -0.05 -8.23 1.08
CA CYS A 19 0.80 -7.73 0.00
C CYS A 19 0.66 -8.56 -1.28
N LEU A 20 0.65 -9.90 -1.16
CA LEU A 20 0.50 -10.79 -2.30
C LEU A 20 -0.84 -10.55 -3.01
N VAL A 21 -1.94 -10.60 -2.29
CA VAL A 21 -3.30 -10.42 -2.83
C VAL A 21 -3.45 -9.03 -3.45
N HIS A 22 -2.93 -8.00 -2.79
CA HIS A 22 -3.04 -6.62 -3.25
C HIS A 22 -2.19 -6.35 -4.50
N GLY A 23 -0.95 -6.86 -4.55
CA GLY A 23 -0.10 -6.74 -5.74
C GLY A 23 -0.77 -7.34 -6.98
N PHE A 24 -1.25 -8.58 -6.89
CA PHE A 24 -1.99 -9.20 -7.99
C PHE A 24 -3.32 -8.51 -8.29
N GLY A 25 -4.03 -8.03 -7.27
CA GLY A 25 -5.26 -7.25 -7.46
C GLY A 25 -5.04 -6.00 -8.31
N ARG A 26 -3.89 -5.33 -8.16
CA ARG A 26 -3.52 -4.16 -8.98
C ARG A 26 -3.17 -4.52 -10.42
N ILE A 27 -2.58 -5.69 -10.65
CA ILE A 27 -2.41 -6.22 -12.01
C ILE A 27 -3.80 -6.48 -12.64
N GLY A 28 -4.76 -7.01 -11.87
CA GLY A 28 -6.15 -7.11 -12.30
C GLY A 28 -6.78 -5.76 -12.65
N CYS A 29 -6.54 -4.71 -11.86
CA CYS A 29 -6.98 -3.34 -12.17
C CYS A 29 -6.40 -2.82 -13.49
N LEU A 30 -5.14 -3.14 -13.78
CA LEU A 30 -4.52 -2.79 -15.06
C LEU A 30 -5.26 -3.44 -16.23
N MET A 31 -5.60 -4.73 -16.12
CA MET A 31 -6.35 -5.44 -17.17
C MET A 31 -7.76 -4.89 -17.36
N ALA A 32 -8.38 -4.39 -16.31
CA ALA A 32 -9.69 -3.72 -16.37
C ALA A 32 -9.62 -2.26 -16.85
N GLY A 33 -8.42 -1.65 -16.86
CA GLY A 33 -8.21 -0.24 -17.14
C GLY A 33 -8.73 0.70 -16.05
N CYS A 34 -8.91 0.24 -14.81
CA CYS A 34 -9.38 1.07 -13.71
C CYS A 34 -8.23 1.55 -12.81
N CYS A 35 -8.46 2.58 -12.00
CA CYS A 35 -7.46 3.10 -11.05
C CYS A 35 -6.20 3.66 -11.71
N HIS A 36 -6.36 4.34 -12.85
CA HIS A 36 -5.24 4.85 -13.63
C HIS A 36 -4.71 6.18 -13.08
N GLY A 37 -3.56 6.56 -13.61
CA GLY A 37 -2.95 7.82 -13.31
C GLY A 37 -3.51 8.98 -14.12
N THR A 38 -2.96 10.16 -13.90
CA THR A 38 -3.22 11.32 -14.74
C THR A 38 -2.64 11.11 -16.14
N PRO A 39 -3.12 11.86 -17.15
CA PRO A 39 -2.48 11.94 -18.46
C PRO A 39 -0.99 12.26 -18.35
N THR A 40 -0.18 11.62 -19.19
CA THR A 40 1.28 11.73 -19.17
C THR A 40 1.85 11.67 -20.57
N ASP A 41 2.91 12.45 -20.83
CA ASP A 41 3.66 12.39 -22.09
C ASP A 41 4.89 11.49 -21.99
N LEU A 42 5.05 10.78 -20.86
CA LEU A 42 6.20 9.92 -20.61
C LEU A 42 6.11 8.63 -21.43
N MET A 43 7.27 8.16 -21.90
CA MET A 43 7.45 6.96 -22.73
C MET A 43 6.96 5.63 -22.10
N TRP A 44 6.68 5.61 -20.79
CA TRP A 44 6.11 4.45 -20.09
C TRP A 44 4.59 4.53 -19.89
N GLY A 45 3.93 5.54 -20.47
CA GLY A 45 2.48 5.70 -20.39
C GLY A 45 1.77 4.51 -21.03
N ILE A 46 0.65 4.10 -20.43
CA ILE A 46 -0.21 3.05 -21.01
C ILE A 46 -1.46 3.71 -21.57
N THR A 47 -1.72 3.44 -22.84
CA THR A 47 -2.91 3.93 -23.54
C THR A 47 -3.97 2.84 -23.58
N PHE A 48 -5.12 3.11 -22.97
CA PHE A 48 -6.29 2.23 -23.05
C PHE A 48 -7.14 2.61 -24.26
N THR A 49 -7.36 1.66 -25.16
CA THR A 49 -8.11 1.87 -26.42
C THR A 49 -9.48 1.20 -26.42
N ASN A 50 -9.68 0.20 -25.56
CA ASN A 50 -10.93 -0.55 -25.52
C ASN A 50 -12.02 0.26 -24.78
N PRO A 51 -13.18 0.50 -25.39
CA PRO A 51 -14.26 1.29 -24.78
C PRO A 51 -14.91 0.62 -23.57
N VAL A 52 -14.67 -0.67 -23.33
CA VAL A 52 -15.14 -1.40 -22.13
C VAL A 52 -14.24 -1.14 -20.92
N CYS A 53 -13.04 -0.60 -21.12
CA CYS A 53 -12.14 -0.24 -20.03
C CYS A 53 -12.70 0.94 -19.23
N GLN A 54 -12.43 0.94 -17.92
CA GLN A 54 -12.83 2.04 -17.03
C GLN A 54 -11.87 3.24 -17.07
N ALA A 55 -11.04 3.33 -18.11
CA ALA A 55 -10.02 4.35 -18.23
C ALA A 55 -10.63 5.66 -18.77
N ASP A 56 -10.29 6.78 -18.14
CA ASP A 56 -10.76 8.10 -18.53
C ASP A 56 -9.64 9.14 -18.41
N PRO A 57 -9.18 9.77 -19.50
CA PRO A 57 -9.63 9.65 -20.89
C PRO A 57 -9.08 8.42 -21.64
N LEU A 58 -9.89 7.87 -22.56
CA LEU A 58 -9.48 6.84 -23.52
C LEU A 58 -8.53 7.40 -24.58
N ASN A 59 -7.76 6.51 -25.22
CA ASN A 59 -6.80 6.83 -26.30
C ASN A 59 -5.73 7.86 -25.93
N THR A 60 -5.56 8.15 -24.64
CA THR A 60 -4.55 9.05 -24.11
C THR A 60 -3.55 8.24 -23.30
N PRO A 61 -2.24 8.53 -23.35
CA PRO A 61 -1.28 7.86 -22.49
C PRO A 61 -1.50 8.29 -21.03
N LEU A 62 -1.72 7.32 -20.15
CA LEU A 62 -1.95 7.54 -18.72
C LEU A 62 -0.78 6.97 -17.91
N HIS A 63 -0.48 7.59 -16.77
CA HIS A 63 0.48 7.01 -15.83
C HIS A 63 0.01 5.61 -15.38
N PRO A 64 0.84 4.56 -15.49
CA PRO A 64 0.47 3.21 -15.09
C PRO A 64 0.60 3.04 -13.56
N THR A 65 -0.16 3.82 -12.79
CA THR A 65 -0.15 3.81 -11.33
C THR A 65 -0.42 2.44 -10.74
N GLN A 66 -1.15 1.58 -11.44
CA GLN A 66 -1.43 0.21 -11.04
C GLN A 66 -0.16 -0.65 -11.02
N LEU A 67 0.71 -0.52 -12.04
CA LEU A 67 1.99 -1.23 -12.10
C LEU A 67 2.96 -0.69 -11.07
N LEU A 68 3.00 0.64 -10.88
CA LEU A 68 3.81 1.27 -9.85
C LEU A 68 3.37 0.81 -8.45
N GLU A 69 2.06 0.76 -8.17
CA GLU A 69 1.51 0.29 -6.90
C GLU A 69 1.80 -1.21 -6.69
N SER A 70 1.60 -2.03 -7.72
CA SER A 70 1.92 -3.46 -7.67
C SER A 70 3.40 -3.72 -7.39
N GLY A 71 4.30 -3.06 -8.13
CA GLY A 71 5.75 -3.16 -7.95
C GLY A 71 6.19 -2.72 -6.56
N TYR A 72 5.64 -1.60 -6.06
CA TYR A 72 5.88 -1.12 -4.71
C TYR A 72 5.43 -2.14 -3.64
N ILE A 73 4.24 -2.71 -3.78
CA ILE A 73 3.70 -3.69 -2.83
C ILE A 73 4.56 -4.96 -2.82
N PHE A 74 5.02 -5.45 -3.98
CA PHE A 74 5.92 -6.61 -4.04
C PHE A 74 7.31 -6.32 -3.46
N LEU A 75 7.82 -5.09 -3.61
CA LEU A 75 9.03 -4.65 -2.93
C LEU A 75 8.85 -4.68 -1.42
N VAL A 76 7.75 -4.13 -0.91
CA VAL A 76 7.40 -4.18 0.52
C VAL A 76 7.29 -5.63 0.99
N MET A 77 6.60 -6.50 0.25
CA MET A 77 6.50 -7.93 0.57
C MET A 77 7.88 -8.58 0.69
N THR A 78 8.76 -8.34 -0.28
CA THR A 78 10.12 -8.89 -0.30
C THR A 78 10.92 -8.41 0.90
N PHE A 79 10.85 -7.11 1.22
CA PHE A 79 11.47 -6.53 2.40
C PHE A 79 10.98 -7.19 3.70
N LEU A 80 9.66 -7.38 3.85
CA LEU A 80 9.08 -8.06 5.01
C LEU A 80 9.51 -9.52 5.13
N LEU A 81 9.61 -10.24 4.00
CA LEU A 81 10.10 -11.62 3.97
C LEU A 81 11.57 -11.74 4.40
N LEU A 82 12.42 -10.80 3.96
CA LEU A 82 13.82 -10.74 4.38
C LEU A 82 13.94 -10.42 5.88
N LEU A 83 13.08 -9.54 6.40
CA LEU A 83 13.03 -9.20 7.82
C LEU A 83 12.40 -10.27 8.70
N LYS A 84 11.57 -11.16 8.14
CA LYS A 84 10.88 -12.22 8.91
C LYS A 84 11.84 -13.05 9.75
N LYS A 85 13.04 -13.36 9.23
CA LYS A 85 14.07 -14.13 9.95
C LYS A 85 14.79 -13.34 11.04
N LYS A 86 14.75 -12.00 10.97
CA LYS A 86 15.43 -11.08 11.90
C LYS A 86 14.46 -10.33 12.81
N LYS A 87 13.20 -10.76 12.89
CA LYS A 87 12.19 -10.08 13.71
C LYS A 87 12.55 -10.11 15.20
N ALA A 88 12.35 -8.98 15.86
CA ALA A 88 12.60 -8.77 17.28
C ALA A 88 11.38 -9.10 18.15
N PHE A 89 10.16 -8.97 17.62
CA PHE A 89 8.92 -9.25 18.33
C PHE A 89 7.79 -9.65 17.35
N ASP A 90 6.75 -10.29 17.87
CA ASP A 90 5.54 -10.61 17.09
C ASP A 90 4.70 -9.35 16.86
N GLY A 91 4.23 -9.15 15.62
CA GLY A 91 3.52 -7.96 15.18
C GLY A 91 4.42 -6.91 14.51
N GLN A 92 5.74 -7.17 14.46
CA GLN A 92 6.70 -6.25 13.84
C GLN A 92 6.47 -6.10 12.33
N LEU A 93 6.21 -7.21 11.62
CA LEU A 93 6.03 -7.19 10.17
C LEU A 93 4.73 -6.47 9.81
N PHE A 94 3.68 -6.66 10.61
CA PHE A 94 2.41 -5.96 10.42
C PHE A 94 2.55 -4.45 10.60
N LEU A 95 3.23 -3.99 11.65
CA LEU A 95 3.45 -2.56 11.87
C LEU A 95 4.31 -1.93 10.77
N LEU A 96 5.36 -2.63 10.33
CA LEU A 96 6.19 -2.18 9.20
C LEU A 96 5.38 -2.15 7.90
N TYR A 97 4.54 -3.14 7.65
CA TYR A 97 3.62 -3.15 6.52
C TYR A 97 2.72 -1.90 6.52
N LEU A 98 2.08 -1.58 7.66
CA LEU A 98 1.22 -0.40 7.75
C LEU A 98 1.99 0.89 7.43
N ILE A 99 3.19 1.07 8.00
CA ILE A 99 4.01 2.26 7.77
C ILE A 99 4.45 2.37 6.31
N LEU A 100 4.99 1.29 5.75
CA LEU A 100 5.50 1.27 4.38
C LEU A 100 4.36 1.44 3.38
N TYR A 101 3.28 0.67 3.52
CA TYR A 101 2.12 0.81 2.65
C TYR A 101 1.55 2.23 2.68
N ALA A 102 1.40 2.81 3.87
CA ALA A 102 0.90 4.16 4.04
C ALA A 102 1.82 5.19 3.37
N PHE A 103 3.14 5.03 3.53
CA PHE A 103 4.14 5.87 2.86
C PHE A 103 4.00 5.79 1.33
N GLY A 104 4.02 4.59 0.73
CA GLY A 104 3.87 4.45 -0.72
C GLY A 104 2.52 4.98 -1.22
N ARG A 105 1.45 4.78 -0.45
CA ARG A 105 0.12 5.27 -0.79
C ARG A 105 0.07 6.80 -0.83
N PHE A 106 0.77 7.48 0.07
CA PHE A 106 0.87 8.94 0.07
C PHE A 106 1.43 9.47 -1.25
N PHE A 107 2.54 8.90 -1.74
CA PHE A 107 3.19 9.36 -2.97
C PHE A 107 2.42 8.95 -4.23
N LEU A 108 1.92 7.71 -4.29
CA LEU A 108 1.17 7.23 -5.45
C LEU A 108 -0.15 7.97 -5.64
N GLU A 109 -0.71 8.56 -4.58
CA GLU A 109 -1.92 9.35 -4.67
C GLU A 109 -1.75 10.60 -5.54
N PHE A 110 -0.57 11.22 -5.54
CA PHE A 110 -0.28 12.39 -6.39
C PHE A 110 -0.27 12.07 -7.88
N LEU A 111 0.00 10.81 -8.24
CA LEU A 111 0.06 10.35 -9.63
C LEU A 111 -1.30 9.88 -10.16
N ARG A 112 -2.32 9.77 -9.30
CA ARG A 112 -3.62 9.20 -9.66
C ARG A 112 -4.56 10.23 -10.28
N GLY A 113 -5.24 9.81 -11.35
CA GLY A 113 -6.07 10.68 -12.18
C GLY A 113 -7.57 10.45 -12.10
N ASP A 114 -8.07 9.46 -11.34
CA ASP A 114 -9.51 9.19 -11.28
C ASP A 114 -10.29 10.38 -10.68
N SER A 115 -11.24 10.89 -11.46
CA SER A 115 -12.08 12.07 -11.18
C SER A 115 -13.19 11.86 -10.14
N GLY A 116 -13.51 10.61 -9.77
CA GLY A 116 -14.56 10.25 -8.79
C GLY A 116 -14.12 10.21 -7.32
N ARG A 117 -13.03 10.88 -6.95
CA ARG A 117 -12.44 10.76 -5.61
C ARG A 117 -13.04 11.75 -4.63
N GLY A 118 -13.39 11.26 -3.44
CA GLY A 118 -13.66 12.12 -2.30
C GLY A 118 -12.38 12.84 -1.91
N PHE A 119 -12.32 14.13 -2.18
CA PHE A 119 -11.31 15.03 -1.64
C PHE A 119 -11.84 15.69 -0.38
N VAL A 120 -10.93 15.97 0.55
CA VAL A 120 -11.20 16.73 1.77
C VAL A 120 -10.46 18.06 1.63
N TRP A 121 -11.04 19.15 2.14
CA TRP A 121 -10.40 20.46 2.16
C TRP A 121 -10.13 21.03 0.75
N ASP A 122 -11.19 21.25 -0.02
CA ASP A 122 -11.14 21.89 -1.37
C ASP A 122 -10.13 21.27 -2.36
N GLY A 123 -9.94 19.94 -2.29
CA GLY A 123 -9.05 19.23 -3.24
C GLY A 123 -7.59 19.11 -2.78
N LEU A 124 -7.22 19.68 -1.63
CA LEU A 124 -5.82 19.65 -1.15
C LEU A 124 -5.36 18.27 -0.69
N LEU A 125 -6.25 17.48 -0.08
CA LEU A 125 -5.92 16.14 0.41
C LEU A 125 -7.00 15.14 0.02
N SER A 126 -6.58 13.96 -0.46
CA SER A 126 -7.51 12.86 -0.67
C SER A 126 -7.88 12.19 0.67
N ASN A 127 -9.06 11.57 0.74
CA ASN A 127 -9.44 10.75 1.90
C ASN A 127 -8.38 9.70 2.27
N SER A 128 -7.68 9.15 1.27
CA SER A 128 -6.61 8.17 1.50
C SER A 128 -5.40 8.81 2.19
N GLN A 129 -5.03 10.04 1.84
CA GLN A 129 -3.90 10.74 2.46
C GLN A 129 -4.19 11.08 3.92
N VAL A 130 -5.42 11.49 4.25
CA VAL A 130 -5.83 11.75 5.64
C VAL A 130 -5.72 10.47 6.49
N ILE A 131 -6.21 9.34 5.98
CA ILE A 131 -6.12 8.04 6.68
C ILE A 131 -4.65 7.66 6.91
N VAL A 132 -3.80 7.84 5.90
CA VAL A 132 -2.36 7.57 5.98
C VAL A 132 -1.67 8.42 7.06
N LEU A 133 -1.99 9.71 7.14
CA LEU A 133 -1.44 10.62 8.14
C LEU A 133 -1.81 10.24 9.57
N LEU A 134 -2.94 9.56 9.78
CA LEU A 134 -3.34 9.04 11.09
C LEU A 134 -2.70 7.68 11.41
N ILE A 135 -2.57 6.80 10.41
CA ILE A 135 -2.03 5.44 10.61
C ILE A 135 -0.53 5.46 10.93
N ILE A 136 0.25 6.30 10.25
CA ILE A 136 1.72 6.36 10.42
C ILE A 136 2.15 6.63 11.87
N PRO A 137 1.67 7.69 12.56
CA PRO A 137 2.10 7.99 13.93
C PRO A 137 1.65 6.91 14.92
N VAL A 138 0.45 6.35 14.76
CA VAL A 138 -0.06 5.28 15.62
C VAL A 138 0.80 4.02 15.45
N ALA A 139 1.05 3.59 14.22
CA ALA A 139 1.88 2.42 13.93
C ALA A 139 3.33 2.62 14.41
N GLY A 140 3.89 3.82 14.20
CA GLY A 140 5.23 4.21 14.67
C GLY A 140 5.35 4.15 16.20
N TYR A 141 4.36 4.68 16.92
CA TYR A 141 4.30 4.63 18.39
C TYR A 141 4.33 3.18 18.90
N TYR A 142 3.48 2.30 18.36
CA TYR A 142 3.44 0.90 18.76
C TYR A 142 4.72 0.14 18.39
N TYR A 143 5.33 0.46 17.23
CA TYR A 143 6.59 -0.13 16.81
C TYR A 143 7.72 0.18 17.81
N VAL A 144 7.86 1.45 18.20
CA VAL A 144 8.87 1.87 19.19
C VAL A 144 8.60 1.23 20.55
N LYS A 145 7.33 1.22 21.00
CA LYS A 145 6.93 0.63 22.29
C LYS A 145 7.29 -0.85 22.38
N PHE A 146 6.95 -1.64 21.35
CA PHE A 146 7.24 -3.08 21.35
C PHE A 146 8.72 -3.40 21.12
N SER A 147 9.42 -2.60 20.31
CA SER A 147 10.87 -2.72 20.12
C SER A 147 11.64 -2.52 21.43
N ARG A 148 11.28 -1.50 22.22
CA ARG A 148 11.86 -1.25 23.55
C ARG A 148 11.61 -2.41 24.52
N ARG A 149 10.38 -2.93 24.56
CA ARG A 149 10.02 -4.07 25.41
C ARG A 149 10.81 -5.34 25.05
N SER A 150 10.99 -5.63 23.75
CA SER A 150 11.77 -6.78 23.29
C SER A 150 13.25 -6.67 23.69
N LYS A 151 13.86 -5.47 23.54
CA LYS A 151 15.26 -5.25 23.97
C LYS A 151 15.44 -5.43 25.48
N LEU A 152 14.48 -4.99 26.29
CA LEU A 152 14.52 -5.16 27.75
C LEU A 152 14.43 -6.63 28.18
N LEU A 153 13.66 -7.46 27.47
CA LEU A 153 13.53 -8.89 27.78
C LEU A 153 14.74 -9.75 27.35
N LYS A 154 15.61 -9.20 26.49
CA LYS A 154 16.84 -9.86 26.05
C LYS A 154 18.07 -9.53 26.92
N LYS A 155 17.93 -8.59 27.86
CA LYS A 155 18.96 -8.19 28.81
C LYS A 155 18.72 -8.88 30.14
#